data_AF-A0A317Z6V0-F1
#
_entry.id   AF-A0A317Z6V0-F1
#
_cell.length_a   1.000
_cell.length_b   1.000
_cell.length_c   1.000
_cell.angle_alpha   90.00
_cell.angle_beta   90.00
_cell.angle_gamma   90.00
#
_symmetry.space_group_name_H-M   'P 1'
#
loop_
_entity.id
_entity.type
_entity.pdbx_description
1 polymer ?
#
loop_
_entity_poly.entity_id
_entity_poly.type
_entity_poly.pdbx_seq_one_letter_code
_entity_poly.pdbx_strand_id
1 'polypeptide(L)'
;SYLLNMVEIKLPHFFSNIVVSVLYLIWDVNTAFGMPYTMYSAIYVFAFSMIAGELVRGTGGRSIYVATLFHASMTFAKVFFFSEEIGDVFSMKVLAYSTASVAIVVVVLGLIMRLFSPRKKG
;
A
#
# COMPACT_ATOMS: atom_id res chain seq x y z
N SER A 1 3.32 -10.28 2.24
CA SER A 1 3.12 -11.71 2.54
C SER A 1 3.81 -12.13 3.82
N TYR A 2 5.13 -12.35 3.85
CA TYR A 2 5.80 -12.88 5.06
C TYR A 2 5.79 -11.90 6.25
N LEU A 3 6.33 -10.69 6.06
CA LEU A 3 6.48 -9.72 7.16
C LEU A 3 5.13 -9.33 7.77
N LEU A 4 4.12 -9.06 6.93
CA LEU A 4 2.77 -8.73 7.40
C LEU A 4 2.18 -9.82 8.29
N ASN A 5 2.26 -11.09 7.86
CA ASN A 5 1.79 -12.22 8.66
C ASN A 5 2.52 -12.32 10.00
N MET A 6 3.83 -12.04 10.03
CA MET A 6 4.61 -12.07 11.28
C MET A 6 4.17 -10.96 12.26
N VAL A 7 3.90 -9.75 11.77
CA VAL A 7 3.43 -8.65 12.62
C VAL A 7 2.00 -8.89 13.12
N GLU A 8 1.14 -9.51 12.30
CA GLU A 8 -0.24 -9.88 12.65
C GLU A 8 -0.36 -10.88 13.80
N ILE A 9 0.70 -11.62 14.13
CA ILE A 9 0.74 -12.48 15.31
C ILE A 9 0.65 -11.64 16.60
N LYS A 10 1.10 -10.37 16.56
CA LYS A 10 1.20 -9.49 17.73
C LYS A 10 0.23 -8.31 17.69
N LEU A 11 -0.22 -7.91 16.51
CA LEU A 11 -1.05 -6.71 16.32
C LEU A 11 -2.30 -7.00 15.48
N PRO A 12 -3.42 -6.27 15.71
CA PRO A 12 -4.55 -6.31 14.80
C PRO A 12 -4.14 -5.89 13.39
N HIS A 13 -4.75 -6.51 12.37
CA HIS A 13 -4.42 -6.30 10.95
C HIS A 13 -4.17 -4.83 10.57
N PHE A 14 -5.07 -3.92 10.96
CA PHE A 14 -4.92 -2.49 10.66
C PHE A 14 -3.57 -1.91 11.14
N PHE A 15 -3.17 -2.21 12.37
CA PHE A 15 -1.90 -1.75 12.92
C PHE A 15 -0.71 -2.49 12.30
N SER A 16 -0.85 -3.79 12.04
CA SER A 16 0.18 -4.56 11.31
C SER A 16 0.42 -3.98 9.92
N ASN A 17 -0.64 -3.59 9.22
CA ASN A 17 -0.57 -2.97 7.91
C ASN A 17 0.13 -1.61 7.97
N ILE A 18 -0.18 -0.77 8.97
CA ILE A 18 0.55 0.49 9.21
C ILE A 18 2.04 0.24 9.42
N VAL A 19 2.41 -0.70 10.29
CA VAL A 19 3.82 -1.01 10.59
C VAL A 19 4.57 -1.44 9.34
N VAL A 20 4.01 -2.38 8.57
CA VAL A 20 4.62 -2.83 7.32
C VAL A 20 4.70 -1.69 6.30
N SER A 21 3.69 -0.82 6.24
CA SER A 21 3.67 0.32 5.33
C SER A 21 4.73 1.37 5.67
N VAL A 22 5.01 1.61 6.95
CA VAL A 22 6.11 2.47 7.39
C VAL A 22 7.46 1.86 7.00
N LEU A 23 7.65 0.55 7.20
CA LEU A 23 8.90 -0.12 6.83
C LEU A 23 9.10 -0.11 5.30
N TYR A 24 8.03 -0.32 4.53
CA TYR A 24 8.09 -0.24 3.07
C TYR A 24 8.35 1.19 2.58
N LEU A 25 7.78 2.21 3.24
CA LEU A 25 8.12 3.61 2.99
C LEU A 25 9.62 3.87 3.13
N ILE A 26 10.23 3.41 4.23
CA ILE A 26 11.68 3.62 4.46
C ILE A 26 12.50 2.92 3.36
N TRP A 27 12.05 1.76 2.91
CA TRP A 27 12.73 0.98 1.88
C TRP A 27 12.63 1.60 0.47
N ASP A 28 11.46 2.14 0.10
CA ASP A 28 11.12 2.43 -1.31
C ASP A 28 10.86 3.92 -1.59
N VAL A 29 10.96 4.79 -0.59
CA VAL A 29 10.88 6.25 -0.81
C VAL A 29 11.99 6.72 -1.74
N ASN A 30 11.63 7.53 -2.74
CA ASN A 30 12.57 8.06 -3.71
C ASN A 30 13.10 9.43 -3.27
N THR A 31 14.42 9.53 -3.09
CA THR A 31 15.12 10.77 -2.68
C THR A 31 15.88 11.46 -3.82
N ALA A 32 15.81 10.95 -5.04
CA ALA A 32 16.66 11.37 -6.16
C ALA A 32 16.27 12.73 -6.75
N PHE A 33 15.00 13.13 -6.67
CA PHE A 33 14.45 14.33 -7.33
C PHE A 33 14.20 15.50 -6.35
N GLY A 34 14.88 15.50 -5.20
CA GLY A 34 14.79 16.55 -4.18
C GLY A 34 13.59 16.43 -3.24
N MET A 35 13.63 17.21 -2.14
CA MET A 35 12.73 17.06 -1.01
C MET A 35 11.23 17.16 -1.34
N PRO A 36 10.74 18.08 -2.19
CA PRO A 36 9.33 18.13 -2.55
C PRO A 36 8.85 16.82 -3.19
N TYR A 37 9.63 16.25 -4.11
CA TYR A 37 9.32 14.96 -4.73
C TYR A 37 9.36 13.83 -3.70
N THR A 38 10.39 13.80 -2.83
CA THR A 38 10.55 12.81 -1.76
C THR A 38 9.33 12.73 -0.86
N MET A 39 8.77 13.87 -0.47
CA MET A 39 7.60 13.92 0.41
C MET A 39 6.36 13.31 -0.25
N TYR A 40 6.11 13.59 -1.53
CA TYR A 40 5.00 12.97 -2.26
C TYR A 40 5.27 11.49 -2.55
N SER A 41 6.51 11.12 -2.86
CA SER A 41 6.93 9.73 -3.00
C SER A 41 6.66 8.94 -1.72
N ALA A 42 6.97 9.50 -0.54
CA ALA A 42 6.70 8.87 0.74
C ALA A 42 5.19 8.61 0.94
N ILE A 43 4.34 9.58 0.64
CA ILE A 43 2.87 9.43 0.72
C ILE A 43 2.41 8.31 -0.22
N TYR A 44 2.87 8.32 -1.48
CA TYR A 44 2.55 7.29 -2.46
C TYR A 44 2.95 5.89 -1.98
N VAL A 45 4.21 5.72 -1.55
CA VAL A 45 4.75 4.42 -1.15
C VAL A 45 4.00 3.87 0.07
N PHE A 46 3.73 4.72 1.06
CA PHE A 46 2.93 4.33 2.23
C PHE A 46 1.51 3.92 1.84
N ALA A 47 0.82 4.75 1.06
CA ALA A 47 -0.55 4.46 0.61
C ALA A 47 -0.63 3.17 -0.23
N PHE A 48 0.35 2.97 -1.12
CA PHE A 48 0.49 1.77 -1.93
C PHE A 48 0.62 0.51 -1.04
N SER A 49 1.48 0.57 -0.02
CA SER A 49 1.67 -0.55 0.91
C SER A 49 0.41 -0.82 1.74
N MET A 50 -0.30 0.23 2.19
CA MET A 50 -1.57 0.11 2.91
C MET A 50 -2.63 -0.61 2.08
N ILE A 51 -2.75 -0.29 0.78
CA ILE A 51 -3.66 -0.99 -0.14
C ILE A 51 -3.25 -2.45 -0.26
N ALA A 52 -1.96 -2.72 -0.50
CA ALA A 52 -1.47 -4.09 -0.64
C ALA A 52 -1.78 -4.94 0.61
N GLY A 53 -1.62 -4.37 1.80
CA GLY A 53 -1.93 -5.04 3.07
C GLY A 53 -3.41 -5.42 3.20
N GLU A 54 -4.33 -4.52 2.89
CA GLU A 54 -5.77 -4.85 2.92
C GLU A 54 -6.16 -5.84 1.83
N LEU A 55 -5.57 -5.76 0.62
CA LEU A 55 -5.85 -6.71 -0.46
C LEU A 55 -5.44 -8.14 -0.12
N VAL A 56 -4.35 -8.31 0.64
CA VAL A 56 -3.89 -9.66 1.04
C VAL A 56 -4.57 -10.20 2.29
N ARG A 57 -5.37 -9.37 2.97
CA ARG A 57 -6.07 -9.75 4.18
C ARG A 57 -7.02 -10.93 3.93
N GLY A 58 -6.98 -11.93 4.81
CA GLY A 58 -7.91 -13.06 4.72
C GLY A 58 -7.72 -13.96 3.51
N THR A 59 -6.61 -13.83 2.77
CA THR A 59 -6.31 -14.66 1.57
C THR A 59 -5.90 -16.11 1.90
N GLY A 60 -5.87 -16.50 3.17
CA GLY A 60 -5.66 -17.90 3.59
C GLY A 60 -4.33 -18.50 3.10
N GLY A 61 -3.25 -17.71 3.10
CA GLY A 61 -1.92 -18.14 2.63
C GLY A 61 -1.66 -17.92 1.14
N ARG A 62 -2.66 -17.45 0.37
CA ARG A 62 -2.53 -17.14 -1.07
C ARG A 62 -2.15 -15.68 -1.33
N SER A 63 -1.64 -14.98 -0.31
CA SER A 63 -1.31 -13.56 -0.34
C SER A 63 -0.28 -13.20 -1.41
N ILE A 64 0.60 -14.14 -1.78
CA ILE A 64 1.66 -13.90 -2.77
C ILE A 64 1.10 -13.56 -4.13
N TYR A 65 0.05 -14.24 -4.60
CA TYR A 65 -0.53 -13.98 -5.91
C TYR A 65 -1.15 -12.58 -5.98
N VAL A 66 -1.90 -12.21 -4.94
CA VAL A 66 -2.56 -10.90 -4.86
C VAL A 66 -1.52 -9.78 -4.75
N ALA A 67 -0.53 -9.92 -3.86
CA ALA A 67 0.52 -8.92 -3.68
C ALA A 67 1.33 -8.71 -4.96
N THR A 68 1.75 -9.80 -5.61
CA THR A 68 2.56 -9.73 -6.83
C THR A 68 1.77 -9.12 -7.98
N LEU A 69 0.52 -9.55 -8.20
CA LEU A 69 -0.31 -8.98 -9.27
C LEU A 69 -0.54 -7.48 -9.04
N PHE A 70 -0.88 -7.07 -7.82
CA PHE A 70 -1.07 -5.66 -7.50
C PHE A 70 0.22 -4.84 -7.71
N HIS A 71 1.35 -5.32 -7.18
CA HIS A 71 2.62 -4.61 -7.28
C HIS A 71 3.12 -4.49 -8.71
N ALA A 72 3.09 -5.60 -9.45
CA ALA A 72 3.46 -5.61 -10.86
C ALA A 72 2.54 -4.71 -11.68
N SER A 73 1.22 -4.77 -11.49
CA SER A 73 0.27 -3.96 -12.25
C SER A 73 0.47 -2.46 -12.01
N MET A 74 0.66 -2.05 -10.75
CA MET A 74 0.90 -0.64 -10.41
C MET A 74 2.22 -0.12 -10.94
N THR A 75 3.30 -0.90 -10.79
CA THR A 75 4.63 -0.51 -11.28
C THR A 75 4.65 -0.45 -12.80
N PHE A 76 4.07 -1.46 -13.47
CA PHE A 76 3.94 -1.48 -14.91
C PHE A 76 3.09 -0.31 -15.43
N ALA A 77 1.92 -0.06 -14.84
CA ALA A 77 1.07 1.06 -15.25
C ALA A 77 1.78 2.42 -15.10
N LYS A 78 2.56 2.61 -14.02
CA LYS A 78 3.37 3.83 -13.84
C LYS A 78 4.37 4.02 -14.96
N VAL A 79 5.10 2.97 -15.35
CA VAL A 79 6.09 3.07 -16.42
C VAL A 79 5.41 3.18 -17.79
N PHE A 80 4.36 2.40 -18.03
CA PHE A 80 3.71 2.32 -19.34
C PHE A 80 2.91 3.57 -19.69
N PHE A 81 2.22 4.18 -18.72
CA PHE A 81 1.39 5.37 -18.95
C PHE A 81 2.07 6.68 -18.57
N PHE A 82 3.08 6.65 -17.68
CA PHE A 82 3.66 7.85 -17.09
C PHE A 82 5.20 7.87 -17.11
N SER A 83 5.84 7.30 -18.14
CA SER A 83 7.31 7.29 -18.25
C SER A 83 7.90 8.68 -18.53
N GLU A 84 7.15 9.57 -19.17
CA GLU A 84 7.63 10.92 -19.52
C GLU A 84 7.58 11.87 -18.33
N GLU A 85 6.86 11.49 -17.28
CA GLU A 85 6.59 12.25 -16.06
C GLU A 85 7.57 11.91 -14.91
N ILE A 86 8.58 11.09 -15.17
CA ILE A 86 9.57 10.68 -14.17
C ILE A 86 10.33 11.92 -13.66
N GLY A 87 10.29 12.12 -12.34
CA GLY A 87 10.95 13.25 -11.68
C GLY A 87 10.11 14.53 -11.62
N ASP A 88 8.96 14.58 -12.30
CA ASP A 88 8.05 15.72 -12.18
C ASP A 88 7.30 15.70 -10.84
N VAL A 89 7.40 16.81 -10.11
CA VAL A 89 6.80 16.96 -8.77
C VAL A 89 5.29 16.98 -8.84
N PHE A 90 4.70 17.60 -9.88
CA PHE A 90 3.25 17.67 -10.04
C PHE A 90 2.66 16.27 -10.27
N SER A 91 3.29 15.49 -11.14
CA SER A 91 2.90 14.10 -11.43
C SER A 91 3.02 13.20 -10.21
N MET A 92 4.13 13.30 -9.46
CA MET A 92 4.28 12.56 -8.19
C MET A 92 3.23 12.98 -7.15
N LYS A 93 2.87 14.26 -7.09
CA LYS A 93 1.80 14.78 -6.21
C LYS A 93 0.44 14.18 -6.59
N VAL A 94 0.11 14.12 -7.87
CA VAL A 94 -1.15 13.51 -8.35
C VAL A 94 -1.17 12.01 -8.04
N LEU A 95 -0.07 11.28 -8.30
CA LEU A 95 0.07 9.86 -7.96
C LEU A 95 -0.07 9.62 -6.46
N ALA A 96 0.54 10.45 -5.63
CA ALA A 96 0.46 10.35 -4.18
C ALA A 96 -0.97 10.53 -3.67
N TYR A 97 -1.65 11.60 -4.07
CA TYR A 97 -3.00 11.89 -3.57
C TYR A 97 -4.06 10.95 -4.15
N SER A 98 -3.96 10.55 -5.41
CA SER A 98 -4.86 9.55 -5.99
C SER A 98 -4.71 8.21 -5.27
N THR A 99 -3.49 7.74 -5.07
CA THR A 99 -3.22 6.47 -4.35
C THR A 99 -3.66 6.55 -2.89
N ALA A 100 -3.40 7.67 -2.20
CA ALA A 100 -3.85 7.88 -0.83
C ALA A 100 -5.38 7.89 -0.72
N SER A 101 -6.09 8.51 -1.68
CA SER A 101 -7.55 8.52 -1.71
C SER A 101 -8.11 7.11 -1.86
N VAL A 102 -7.55 6.30 -2.78
CA VAL A 102 -7.92 4.89 -2.93
C VAL A 102 -7.59 4.09 -1.67
N ALA A 103 -6.43 4.32 -1.05
CA ALA A 103 -6.05 3.66 0.19
C ALA A 103 -7.03 3.94 1.32
N ILE A 104 -7.48 5.19 1.49
CA ILE A 104 -8.51 5.54 2.46
C ILE A 104 -9.78 4.74 2.21
N VAL A 105 -10.27 4.69 0.96
CA VAL A 105 -11.49 3.95 0.62
C VAL A 105 -11.33 2.46 0.92
N VAL A 106 -10.25 1.83 0.47
CA VAL A 106 -9.98 0.39 0.67
C VAL A 106 -9.88 0.05 2.15
N VAL A 107 -9.14 0.84 2.93
CA VAL A 107 -8.95 0.63 4.37
C VAL A 107 -10.25 0.85 5.14
N VAL A 108 -10.98 1.93 4.85
CA VAL A 108 -12.28 2.21 5.51
C VAL A 108 -13.28 1.10 5.20
N LEU A 109 -13.39 0.65 3.96
CA LEU A 109 -14.24 -0.49 3.62
C LEU A 109 -13.79 -1.77 4.35
N GLY A 110 -12.49 -2.03 4.42
CA GLY A 110 -11.92 -3.16 5.17
C GLY A 110 -12.20 -3.10 6.69
N LEU A 111 -12.29 -1.90 7.26
CA LEU A 111 -12.69 -1.68 8.65
C LEU A 111 -14.19 -1.88 8.84
N ILE A 112 -15.03 -1.32 7.95
CA ILE A 112 -16.48 -1.46 7.98
C ILE A 112 -16.89 -2.93 7.85
N MET A 113 -16.32 -3.66 6.87
CA MET A 113 -16.60 -5.09 6.69
C MET A 113 -16.26 -5.92 7.93
N ARG A 114 -15.28 -5.50 8.73
CA ARG A 114 -14.95 -6.17 10.00
C ARG A 114 -16.04 -6.00 11.06
N LEU A 115 -16.75 -4.87 11.08
CA LEU A 115 -17.85 -4.63 12.03
C LEU A 115 -19.03 -5.56 11.74
N PHE A 116 -19.27 -5.87 10.46
CA PHE A 116 -20.40 -6.68 10.03
C PHE A 116 -20.09 -8.18 9.84
N SER A 117 -18.82 -8.56 9.69
CA SER A 117 -18.45 -9.95 9.46
C SER A 117 -18.29 -10.70 10.80
N PRO A 118 -19.09 -11.77 11.05
CA PRO A 118 -19.03 -12.50 12.31
C PRO A 118 -17.64 -13.11 12.52
N ARG A 119 -17.08 -12.93 13.73
CA ARG A 119 -15.87 -13.65 14.16
C ARG A 119 -16.15 -15.15 14.06
N LYS A 120 -15.66 -15.80 13.00
CA LYS A 120 -15.47 -17.25 13.04
C LYS A 120 -14.42 -17.52 14.12
N LYS A 121 -14.89 -17.94 15.30
CA LYS A 121 -14.05 -18.60 16.30
C LYS A 121 -13.59 -19.90 15.65
N GLY A 122 -12.37 -19.88 15.11
CA GLY A 122 -11.59 -21.09 14.90
C GLY A 122 -11.03 -21.56 16.23
#